data_AF-A0A0U1DTS3-F1
#
_entry.id   AF-A0A0U1DTS3-F1
#
_cell.length_a   1.000
_cell.length_b   1.000
_cell.length_c   1.000
_cell.angle_alpha   90.00
_cell.angle_beta   90.00
_cell.angle_gamma   90.00
#
_symmetry.space_group_name_H-M   'P 1'
#
loop_
_entity.id
_entity.type
_entity.pdbx_description
1 polymer ?
#
loop_
_entity_poly.entity_id
_entity_poly.type
_entity_poly.pdbx_seq_one_letter_code
_entity_poly.pdbx_strand_id
1 'polypeptide(L)' 'MLSAFNSGDIATARKINVSLAPLARAQAHLGGVTMSKEGLRLQGFDAGQPRLPQIPASPAEIEALAVDMRAAAVLR' A
#
# COMPACT_ATOMS: atom_id res chain seq x y z
N MET A 1 -2.07 -5.47 -13.95
CA MET A 1 -1.54 -6.82 -13.61
C MET A 1 -2.46 -7.91 -14.14
N LEU A 2 -3.71 -8.02 -13.65
CA LEU A 2 -4.65 -9.08 -14.04
C LEU A 2 -4.90 -9.14 -15.56
N SER A 3 -5.08 -7.99 -16.23
CA SER A 3 -5.25 -7.96 -17.69
C SER A 3 -4.06 -8.56 -18.44
N ALA A 4 -2.82 -8.24 -18.01
CA ALA A 4 -1.60 -8.80 -18.62
C ALA A 4 -1.49 -10.31 -18.38
N PHE A 5 -1.80 -10.77 -17.16
CA PHE A 5 -1.84 -12.19 -16.85
C PHE A 5 -2.86 -12.94 -17.71
N ASN A 6 -4.09 -12.42 -17.80
CA ASN A 6 -5.18 -13.02 -18.55
C ASN A 6 -4.94 -13.03 -20.07
N SER A 7 -4.13 -12.10 -20.59
CA SER A 7 -3.71 -12.10 -21.99
C SER A 7 -2.47 -12.97 -22.27
N GLY A 8 -1.94 -13.68 -21.27
CA GLY A 8 -0.73 -14.49 -21.38
C GLY A 8 0.59 -13.70 -21.27
N ASP A 9 0.54 -12.38 -21.06
CA ASP A 9 1.73 -11.55 -20.82
C ASP A 9 2.18 -11.64 -19.34
N ILE A 10 2.78 -12.78 -19.01
CA ILE A 10 3.26 -13.09 -17.66
C ILE A 10 4.42 -12.18 -17.25
N ALA A 11 5.25 -11.74 -18.22
CA ALA A 11 6.38 -10.87 -17.95
C ALA A 11 5.91 -9.50 -17.42
N THR A 12 4.92 -8.89 -18.07
CA THR A 12 4.32 -7.63 -17.59
C THR A 12 3.56 -7.83 -16.29
N ALA A 13 2.82 -8.93 -16.12
CA ALA A 13 2.15 -9.23 -14.85
C ALA A 13 3.15 -9.30 -13.68
N ARG A 14 4.26 -10.03 -13.85
CA ARG A 14 5.33 -10.12 -12.85
C ARG A 14 5.98 -8.76 -12.60
N LYS A 15 6.26 -7.98 -13.64
CA LYS A 15 6.83 -6.62 -13.51
C LYS A 15 5.95 -5.74 -12.62
N ILE A 16 4.63 -5.74 -12.83
CA ILE A 16 3.68 -4.97 -12.02
C ILE A 16 3.61 -5.51 -10.58
N ASN A 17 3.59 -6.82 -10.40
CA ASN A 17 3.58 -7.40 -9.06
C ASN A 17 4.82 -6.98 -8.26
N VAL A 18 6.01 -7.02 -8.88
CA VAL A 18 7.26 -6.58 -8.26
C VAL A 18 7.24 -5.08 -7.96
N SER A 19 6.69 -4.23 -8.84
CA SER A 19 6.58 -2.79 -8.56
C SER A 19 5.65 -2.47 -7.38
N LEU A 20 4.70 -3.35 -7.07
CA LEU A 20 3.79 -3.19 -5.92
C LEU A 20 4.29 -3.87 -4.64
N ALA A 21 5.42 -4.59 -4.68
CA ALA A 21 5.98 -5.30 -3.52
C ALA A 21 6.21 -4.42 -2.27
N PRO A 22 6.61 -3.13 -2.38
CA PRO A 22 6.71 -2.25 -1.21
C PRO A 22 5.39 -2.13 -0.43
N LEU A 23 4.24 -2.13 -1.11
CA LEU A 23 2.93 -2.07 -0.47
C LEU A 23 2.60 -3.37 0.28
N ALA A 24 2.99 -4.52 -0.27
CA ALA A 24 2.82 -5.80 0.42
C ALA A 24 3.66 -5.87 1.71
N ARG A 25 4.88 -5.32 1.69
CA ARG A 25 5.73 -5.16 2.88
C ARG A 25 5.08 -4.23 3.90
N ALA A 26 4.58 -3.06 3.47
CA ALA A 26 3.85 -2.15 4.36
C ALA A 26 2.62 -2.83 5.00
N GLN A 27 1.87 -3.64 4.23
CA GLN A 27 0.74 -4.40 4.76
C GLN A 27 1.16 -5.46 5.78
N ALA A 28 2.30 -6.11 5.58
CA ALA A 28 2.83 -7.09 6.53
C ALA A 28 3.24 -6.45 7.87
N HIS A 29 3.69 -5.19 7.84
CA HIS A 29 4.06 -4.44 9.04
C HIS A 29 2.85 -3.83 9.75
N LEU A 30 1.93 -3.19 9.03
CA LEU A 30 0.84 -2.40 9.62
C LEU A 30 -0.49 -3.14 9.71
N GLY A 31 -0.63 -4.27 9.02
CA GLY A 31 -1.92 -4.89 8.76
C GLY A 31 -2.78 -4.09 7.76
N GLY A 32 -3.83 -4.73 7.25
CA GLY A 32 -4.64 -4.16 6.17
C GLY A 32 -5.44 -2.92 6.58
N VAL A 33 -5.99 -2.88 7.80
CA VAL A 33 -6.85 -1.77 8.25
C VAL A 33 -6.05 -0.47 8.38
N THR A 34 -4.95 -0.51 9.13
CA THR A 34 -4.13 0.66 9.42
C THR A 34 -3.39 1.13 8.17
N MET A 35 -2.78 0.22 7.40
CA MET A 35 -2.15 0.58 6.11
C MET A 35 -3.15 1.26 5.16
N SER A 36 -4.35 0.71 5.01
CA SER A 36 -5.33 1.26 4.07
C SER A 36 -5.81 2.65 4.48
N LYS A 37 -6.13 2.87 5.77
CA LYS A 37 -6.61 4.16 6.26
C LYS A 37 -5.55 5.25 6.16
N GLU A 38 -4.32 4.96 6.56
CA GLU A 38 -3.22 5.94 6.45
C GLU A 38 -2.79 6.17 5.00
N GLY A 39 -2.75 5.12 4.18
CA GLY A 39 -2.43 5.25 2.76
C GLY A 39 -3.47 6.08 2.00
N LEU A 40 -4.76 5.89 2.29
CA LEU A 40 -5.83 6.74 1.74
C LEU A 40 -5.66 8.19 2.20
N ARG A 41 -5.35 8.43 3.48
CA ARG A 41 -5.12 9.78 4.01
C ARG A 41 -3.94 10.46 3.32
N LEU A 42 -2.83 9.76 3.09
CA LEU A 42 -1.67 10.24 2.33
C LEU A 42 -2.04 10.59 0.88
N GLN A 43 -3.04 9.92 0.29
CA GLN A 43 -3.59 10.23 -1.03
C GLN A 43 -4.66 11.33 -1.03
N GLY A 44 -4.96 11.94 0.12
CA GLY A 44 -5.96 13.00 0.25
C GLY A 44 -7.39 12.50 0.50
N PHE A 45 -7.58 11.21 0.81
CA PHE A 45 -8.89 10.62 1.14
C PHE A 45 -8.94 10.27 2.64
N ASP A 46 -9.72 11.02 3.43
CA ASP A 46 -9.85 10.69 4.85
C ASP A 46 -10.91 9.61 5.10
N ALA A 47 -10.46 8.42 5.50
CA ALA A 47 -11.29 7.29 5.90
C ALA A 47 -11.45 7.17 7.43
N GLY A 48 -11.07 8.22 8.18
CA GLY A 48 -11.09 8.25 9.65
C GLY A 48 -10.10 7.28 10.30
N GLN A 49 -10.14 7.18 11.62
CA GLN A 49 -9.24 6.32 12.39
C GLN A 49 -9.76 4.88 12.53
N PRO A 50 -8.90 3.87 12.72
CA PRO A 50 -9.33 2.54 13.12
C PRO A 50 -10.07 2.60 14.47
N ARG A 51 -11.06 1.72 14.67
CA ARG A 51 -11.65 1.49 16.00
C ARG A 51 -10.86 0.40 16.71
N LEU A 52 -10.79 0.47 18.03
CA LEU A 52 -10.23 -0.61 18.84
C LEU A 52 -10.94 -1.94 18.55
N PRO A 53 -10.20 -3.08 18.55
CA PRO A 53 -8.83 -3.23 19.01
C PRO A 53 -7.74 -2.87 17.97
N GLN A 54 -8.11 -2.41 16.77
CA GLN A 54 -7.14 -1.90 15.81
C GLN A 54 -6.58 -0.56 16.28
N ILE A 55 -5.28 -0.36 16.07
CA ILE A 55 -4.56 0.83 16.52
C ILE A 55 -4.10 1.68 15.31
N PRO A 56 -4.07 3.02 15.45
CA PRO A 56 -3.52 3.89 14.42
C PRO A 56 -2.02 3.68 14.26
N ALA A 57 -1.48 4.03 13.09
CA ALA A 57 -0.03 4.04 12.89
C ALA A 57 0.61 5.20 13.67
N SER A 58 1.81 4.95 14.19
CA SER A 58 2.67 6.01 14.70
C SER A 58 3.17 6.92 13.57
N PRO A 59 3.65 8.15 13.88
CA PRO A 59 4.21 9.04 12.87
C PRO A 59 5.36 8.41 12.06
N ALA A 60 6.24 7.63 12.72
CA ALA A 60 7.35 6.96 12.04
C ALA A 60 6.86 5.88 11.06
N GLU A 61 5.79 5.16 11.40
CA GLU A 61 5.15 4.18 10.52
C GLU A 61 4.46 4.84 9.32
N ILE A 62 3.87 6.02 9.50
CA ILE A 62 3.26 6.80 8.40
C ILE A 62 4.35 7.26 7.42
N GLU A 63 5.50 7.74 7.91
CA GLU A 63 6.62 8.10 7.05
C GLU A 63 7.19 6.89 6.29
N ALA A 64 7.32 5.74 6.95
CA ALA A 64 7.72 4.50 6.31
C ALA A 64 6.72 4.05 5.22
N LEU A 65 5.42 4.18 5.50
CA LEU A 65 4.36 3.92 4.52
C LEU A 65 4.48 4.88 3.33
N ALA A 66 4.72 6.17 3.55
CA ALA A 66 4.89 7.15 2.48
C ALA A 66 6.09 6.83 1.57
N VAL A 67 7.21 6.34 2.15
CA VAL A 67 8.36 5.85 1.39
C VAL A 67 7.97 4.65 0.50
N ASP A 68 7.27 3.68 1.06
CA ASP A 68 6.82 2.48 0.32
C ASP A 68 5.82 2.82 -0.79
N MET A 69 4.92 3.77 -0.54
CA MET A 69 3.97 4.27 -1.54
C MET A 69 4.65 5.03 -2.68
N ARG A 70 5.68 5.85 -2.38
CA ARG A 70 6.50 6.49 -3.41
C ARG A 70 7.29 5.46 -4.23
N ALA A 71 7.87 4.44 -3.59
CA ALA A 71 8.55 3.35 -4.28
C ALA A 71 7.61 2.55 -5.20
N ALA A 72 6.32 2.44 -4.84
CA ALA A 72 5.29 1.82 -5.67
C ALA A 72 4.62 2.81 -6.66
N ALA A 73 5.11 4.05 -6.77
CA ALA A 73 4.60 5.11 -7.64
C ALA A 73 3.11 5.47 -7.42
N VAL A 74 2.60 5.31 -6.19
CA VAL A 74 1.22 5.64 -5.80
C VAL A 74 1.13 6.82 -4.82
N LEU A 75 2.24 7.51 -4.59
CA LEU A 75 2.35 8.77 -3.85
C LEU A 75 3.48 9.61 -4.50
N ARG A 76 3.32 10.94 -4.52
CA ARG A 76 4.31 11.87 -5.11
C ARG A 76 5.35 12.29 -4.08
#